data_AF-A0A938AKM8-F1
#
_entry.id   AF-A0A938AKM8-F1
#
_cell.length_a   1.000
_cell.length_b   1.000
_cell.length_c   1.000
_cell.angle_alpha   90.00
_cell.angle_beta   90.00
_cell.angle_gamma   90.00
#
_symmetry.space_group_name_H-M   'P 1'
#
loop_
_entity.id
_entity.type
_entity.pdbx_description
1 polymer ?
#
loop_
_entity_poly.entity_id
_entity_poly.type
_entity_poly.pdbx_seq_one_letter_code
_entity_poly.pdbx_strand_id
1 'polypeptide(L)'
;MTAIVLRLVAVASLMFALLAAEFAATFVFSGWGRGGVAIIAITMAAVAAFGFMDLHQEDVTVWLFAAAAVLWLTILLGLGSLDPFTRSLFPTNSMTP
;
A
#
# COMPACT_ATOMS: atom_id res chain seq x y z
N MET A 1 30.18 -6.63 3.88
CA MET A 1 29.71 -5.80 2.76
C MET A 1 28.97 -6.60 1.70
N THR A 2 29.52 -7.72 1.20
CA THR A 2 28.88 -8.56 0.18
C THR A 2 27.51 -9.13 0.58
N ALA A 3 27.34 -9.60 1.81
CA ALA A 3 26.06 -10.17 2.29
C ALA A 3 24.91 -9.14 2.34
N ILE A 4 25.21 -7.89 2.73
CA ILE A 4 24.23 -6.80 2.78
C ILE A 4 23.80 -6.41 1.37
N VAL A 5 24.77 -6.27 0.46
CA VAL A 5 24.48 -5.98 -0.96
C VAL A 5 23.66 -7.10 -1.59
N LEU A 6 23.99 -8.37 -1.31
CA LEU A 6 23.24 -9.52 -1.81
C LEU A 6 21.78 -9.50 -1.31
N ARG A 7 21.57 -9.19 -0.01
CA ARG A 7 20.21 -9.04 0.55
C ARG A 7 19.44 -7.92 -0.13
N LEU A 8 20.03 -6.74 -0.29
CA LEU A 8 19.38 -5.61 -0.94
C LEU A 8 19.00 -5.92 -2.40
N VAL A 9 19.91 -6.56 -3.14
CA VAL A 9 19.64 -7.00 -4.52
C VAL A 9 18.54 -8.06 -4.55
N ALA A 10 18.53 -9.01 -3.62
CA ALA A 10 17.49 -10.02 -3.53
C ALA A 10 16.12 -9.41 -3.23
N VAL A 11 16.03 -8.52 -2.23
CA VAL A 11 14.78 -7.82 -1.88
C VAL A 11 14.31 -6.93 -3.03
N ALA A 12 15.21 -6.19 -3.68
CA ALA A 12 14.88 -5.39 -4.85
C ALA A 12 14.38 -6.25 -6.01
N SER A 13 15.04 -7.39 -6.29
CA SER A 13 14.60 -8.31 -7.34
C SER A 13 13.22 -8.91 -7.04
N LEU A 14 12.95 -9.24 -5.78
CA LEU A 14 11.64 -9.71 -5.33
C LEU A 14 10.56 -8.63 -5.51
N MET A 15 10.87 -7.36 -5.20
CA MET A 15 9.96 -6.24 -5.47
C MET A 15 9.64 -6.10 -6.95
N PHE A 16 10.65 -6.17 -7.82
CA PHE A 16 10.46 -6.13 -9.26
C PHE A 16 9.62 -7.31 -9.75
N ALA A 17 9.84 -8.51 -9.21
CA ALA A 17 9.05 -9.69 -9.55
C ALA A 17 7.59 -9.56 -9.10
N LEU A 18 7.33 -9.05 -7.88
CA LEU A 18 5.98 -8.81 -7.38
C LEU A 18 5.26 -7.72 -8.21
N LEU A 19 5.96 -6.65 -8.57
CA LEU A 19 5.43 -5.60 -9.43
C LEU A 19 5.06 -6.16 -10.82
N ALA A 20 5.94 -6.95 -11.42
CA ALA A 20 5.68 -7.61 -12.70
C ALA A 20 4.48 -8.56 -12.60
N ALA A 21 4.34 -9.28 -11.47
CA ALA A 21 3.20 -10.15 -11.21
C ALA A 21 1.90 -9.36 -11.04
N GLU A 22 1.93 -8.18 -10.40
CA GLU A 22 0.77 -7.29 -10.27
C GLU A 22 0.31 -6.76 -11.63
N PHE A 23 1.25 -6.33 -12.48
CA PHE A 23 0.98 -5.93 -13.85
C PHE A 23 0.38 -7.09 -14.66
N ALA A 24 1.00 -8.27 -14.61
CA ALA A 24 0.50 -9.45 -15.29
C ALA A 24 -0.90 -9.85 -14.78
N ALA A 25 -1.15 -9.81 -13.48
CA ALA A 25 -2.45 -10.08 -12.89
C ALA A 25 -3.53 -9.12 -13.39
N THR A 26 -3.20 -7.82 -13.48
CA THR A 26 -4.13 -6.78 -13.93
C THR A 26 -4.50 -6.93 -15.41
N PHE A 27 -3.53 -7.30 -16.27
CA PHE A 27 -3.74 -7.40 -17.71
C PHE A 27 -4.21 -8.77 -18.20
N VAL A 28 -3.75 -9.86 -17.57
CA VAL A 28 -3.97 -11.24 -18.04
C VAL A 28 -5.16 -11.90 -17.32
N PHE A 29 -5.38 -11.58 -16.04
CA PHE A 29 -6.38 -12.24 -15.22
C PHE A 29 -7.48 -11.25 -14.80
N SER A 30 -8.33 -10.87 -15.75
CA SER A 30 -9.44 -9.93 -15.47
C SER A 30 -10.41 -10.42 -14.37
N GLY A 31 -10.43 -11.73 -14.10
CA GLY A 31 -11.24 -12.36 -13.05
C GLY A 31 -10.66 -12.27 -11.63
N TRP A 32 -9.36 -11.98 -11.48
CA TRP A 32 -8.73 -11.81 -10.16
C TRP A 32 -9.06 -10.46 -9.49
N GLY A 33 -9.65 -9.54 -10.27
CA GLY A 33 -10.26 -8.31 -9.79
C GLY A 33 -9.35 -7.43 -8.92
N ARG A 34 -9.97 -6.49 -8.20
CA ARG A 34 -9.27 -5.60 -7.25
C ARG A 34 -8.66 -6.35 -6.06
N GLY A 35 -9.16 -7.55 -5.75
CA GLY A 35 -8.71 -8.35 -4.60
C GLY A 35 -7.31 -8.93 -4.79
N GLY A 36 -7.02 -9.53 -5.95
CA GLY A 36 -5.68 -10.08 -6.23
C GLY A 36 -4.59 -9.00 -6.23
N VAL A 37 -4.89 -7.86 -6.83
CA VAL A 37 -4.01 -6.68 -6.84
C VAL A 37 -3.75 -6.18 -5.41
N ALA A 38 -4.78 -6.08 -4.58
CA ALA A 38 -4.63 -5.66 -3.18
C ALA A 38 -3.73 -6.62 -2.36
N ILE A 39 -3.84 -7.94 -2.58
CA ILE A 39 -2.99 -8.92 -1.89
C ILE A 39 -1.52 -8.73 -2.29
N ILE A 40 -1.24 -8.52 -3.58
CA ILE A 40 0.14 -8.28 -4.06
C ILE A 40 0.67 -6.97 -3.48
N ALA A 41 -0.10 -5.89 -3.51
CA ALA A 41 0.29 -4.60 -2.94
C ALA A 41 0.59 -4.69 -1.42
N ILE A 42 -0.24 -5.41 -0.65
CA ILE A 42 0.00 -5.65 0.78
C ILE A 42 1.30 -6.46 0.99
N THR A 43 1.51 -7.48 0.15
CA THR A 43 2.74 -8.28 0.18
C THR A 43 3.96 -7.43 -0.12
N MET A 44 3.86 -6.50 -1.08
CA MET A 44 4.95 -5.58 -1.40
C MET A 44 5.29 -4.66 -0.22
N ALA A 45 4.28 -4.10 0.44
CA ALA A 45 4.45 -3.27 1.63
C ALA A 45 5.13 -4.03 2.77
N ALA A 46 4.74 -5.29 3.01
CA ALA A 46 5.37 -6.14 4.02
C ALA A 46 6.84 -6.40 3.69
N VAL A 47 7.16 -6.79 2.46
CA VAL A 47 8.55 -7.02 2.03
C VAL A 47 9.38 -5.74 2.12
N ALA A 48 8.82 -4.56 1.85
CA ALA A 48 9.52 -3.30 2.03
C ALA A 48 9.83 -3.01 3.52
N ALA A 49 8.83 -3.19 4.39
CA ALA A 49 8.99 -2.96 5.83
C ALA A 49 10.01 -3.91 6.48
N PHE A 50 10.01 -5.19 6.12
CA PHE A 50 10.91 -6.19 6.70
C PHE A 50 12.25 -6.31 5.96
N GLY A 51 12.26 -6.07 4.64
CA GLY A 51 13.43 -6.27 3.79
C GLY A 51 14.34 -5.04 3.67
N PHE A 52 13.76 -3.84 3.59
CA PHE A 52 14.54 -2.59 3.48
C PHE A 52 14.63 -1.83 4.79
N MET A 53 13.52 -1.73 5.53
CA MET A 53 13.49 -0.93 6.77
C MET A 53 13.90 -1.73 8.01
N ASP A 54 14.10 -3.06 7.88
CA ASP A 54 14.54 -3.97 8.95
C ASP A 54 13.76 -3.81 10.27
N LEU A 55 12.46 -3.53 10.17
CA LEU A 55 11.57 -3.23 11.32
C LEU A 55 11.55 -4.31 12.41
N HIS A 56 12.06 -5.51 12.13
CA HIS A 56 12.15 -6.61 13.10
C HIS A 56 13.28 -6.42 14.12
N GLN A 57 14.32 -5.66 13.80
CA GLN A 57 15.43 -5.38 14.72
C GLN A 57 15.20 -4.13 15.56
N GLU A 58 14.13 -3.40 15.27
CA GLU A 58 13.80 -2.12 15.91
C GLU A 58 12.95 -2.31 17.17
N ASP A 59 12.95 -1.28 18.02
CA ASP A 59 12.23 -1.28 19.30
C ASP A 59 10.69 -1.30 19.10
N VAL A 60 9.98 -1.81 20.11
CA VAL A 60 8.51 -1.92 20.16
C VAL A 60 7.82 -0.57 19.92
N THR A 61 8.47 0.53 20.33
CA THR A 61 7.98 1.89 20.11
C THR A 61 7.87 2.22 18.61
N VAL A 62 8.83 1.78 17.80
CA VAL A 62 8.86 2.00 16.35
C VAL A 62 7.71 1.23 15.68
N TRP A 63 7.46 0.00 16.17
CA TRP A 63 6.34 -0.82 15.72
C TRP A 63 4.98 -0.19 16.00
N LEU A 64 4.78 0.32 17.22
CA LEU A 64 3.57 1.04 17.62
C LEU A 64 3.36 2.29 16.77
N PHE A 65 4.42 3.05 16.50
CA PHE A 65 4.34 4.23 15.66
C PHE A 65 3.97 3.88 14.21
N ALA A 66 4.61 2.86 13.63
CA ALA A 66 4.28 2.40 12.28
C ALA A 66 2.83 1.91 12.18
N ALA A 67 2.37 1.14 13.16
CA ALA A 67 0.98 0.69 13.24
C ALA A 67 -0.01 1.87 13.37
N ALA A 68 0.30 2.85 14.22
CA ALA A 68 -0.50 4.06 14.38
C ALA A 68 -0.55 4.90 13.09
N ALA A 69 0.56 5.01 12.37
CA ALA A 69 0.62 5.71 11.09
C ALA A 69 -0.22 5.01 10.01
N VAL A 70 -0.18 3.67 9.94
CA VAL A 70 -1.02 2.88 9.02
C VAL A 70 -2.50 3.03 9.36
N LEU A 71 -2.85 2.96 10.65
CA LEU A 71 -4.22 3.22 11.11
C LEU A 71 -4.68 4.62 10.70
N TRP A 72 -3.84 5.63 10.93
CA TRP A 72 -4.15 7.02 10.59
C TRP A 72 -4.35 7.21 9.09
N LEU A 73 -3.45 6.67 8.26
CA LEU A 73 -3.58 6.68 6.80
C LEU A 73 -4.88 6.01 6.35
N THR A 74 -5.24 4.88 6.94
CA THR A 74 -6.48 4.16 6.60
C THR A 74 -7.71 5.03 6.88
N ILE A 75 -7.71 5.74 8.02
CA ILE A 75 -8.78 6.69 8.38
C ILE A 75 -8.84 7.83 7.36
N LEU A 76 -7.71 8.46 7.04
CA LEU A 76 -7.66 9.57 6.08
C LEU A 76 -8.09 9.16 4.68
N LEU A 77 -7.65 7.99 4.20
CA LEU A 77 -8.10 7.43 2.92
C LEU A 77 -9.61 7.13 2.94
N GLY A 78 -10.11 6.55 4.03
CA GLY A 78 -11.54 6.29 4.20
C GLY A 78 -12.36 7.57 4.13
N LEU A 79 -11.98 8.59 4.90
CA LEU A 79 -12.64 9.90 4.89
C LEU A 79 -12.55 10.58 3.51
N GLY A 80 -11.38 10.57 2.88
CA GLY A 80 -11.21 11.12 1.52
C GLY A 80 -12.01 10.37 0.46
N SER A 81 -12.15 9.05 0.58
CA SER A 81 -12.95 8.24 -0.35
C SER A 81 -14.46 8.50 -0.24
N LEU A 82 -14.91 9.00 0.93
CA LEU A 82 -16.29 9.37 1.19
C LEU A 82 -16.61 10.83 0.83
N ASP A 83 -15.60 11.67 0.56
CA ASP A 83 -15.78 13.07 0.12
C ASP A 83 -16.65 13.24 -1.14
N PRO A 84 -16.60 12.37 -2.16
CA PRO A 84 -17.52 12.46 -3.30
C PRO A 84 -18.98 12.22 -2.92
N PHE A 85 -19.24 11.38 -1.90
CA PHE A 85 -20.60 11.09 -1.43
C PHE A 85 -21.22 12.31 -0.74
N THR A 86 -20.47 13.04 0.08
CA THR A 86 -20.96 14.28 0.71
C THR A 86 -21.26 15.37 -0.32
N ARG A 87 -20.47 15.49 -1.39
CA ARG A 87 -20.76 16.44 -2.50
C ARG A 87 -21.99 16.07 -3.32
N SER A 88 -22.34 14.78 -3.40
CA SER A 88 -23.56 14.33 -4.08
C SER A 88 -24.84 14.55 -3.26
N LEU A 89 -24.74 14.47 -1.93
CA LEU A 89 -25.87 14.59 -1.01
C LEU A 89 -26.17 16.04 -0.61
N PHE A 90 -25.17 16.91 -0.64
CA PHE A 90 -25.30 18.34 -0.37
C PHE A 90 -24.73 19.14 -1.55
N PRO A 91 -25.46 19.22 -2.67
CA PRO A 91 -24.96 19.94 -3.83
C PRO A 91 -24.83 21.43 -3.46
N THR A 92 -23.62 21.96 -3.61
CA THR A 92 -23.27 23.35 -3.27
C THR A 92 -23.65 24.32 -4.40
N ASN A 93 -24.62 23.93 -5.24
CA ASN A 93 -25.20 24.78 -6.26
C ASN A 93 -26.17 25.79 -5.61
N SER A 94 -25.59 26.75 -4.89
CA SER A 94 -26.25 28.03 -4.71
C SER A 94 -26.37 28.74 -6.06
N MET A 95 -27.57 29.29 -6.29
CA MET A 95 -27.97 30.23 -7.35
C MET A 95 -28.45 29.61 -8.68
N THR A 96 -29.75 29.27 -8.67
CA THR A 96 -30.66 29.76 -9.71
C THR A 96 -30.49 31.28 -9.89
N PRO A 97 -30.56 31.81 -11.14
CA PRO A 97 -30.34 33.22 -11.44
C PRO A 97 -31.33 34.16 -10.73
#